data_AF-A0A969G7K3-F1
#
_entry.id   AF-A0A969G7K3-F1
#
_cell.length_a   1.000
_cell.length_b   1.000
_cell.length_c   1.000
_cell.angle_alpha   90.00
_cell.angle_beta   90.00
_cell.angle_gamma   90.00
#
_symmetry.space_group_name_H-M   'P 1'
#
loop_
_entity.id
_entity.type
_entity.pdbx_description
1 polymer ?
#
loop_
_entity_poly.entity_id
_entity_poly.type
_entity_poly.pdbx_seq_one_letter_code
_entity_poly.pdbx_strand_id
1 'polypeptide(L)'
;MSHFSTIKTKIKNLTSLKAALSDLGMDWKEGPSPVRGYQGQTTNAAIVLEQDNNYDVGFSWNGQEYELVADLQYWNQTLSVDGFLAQVTQRYAYHTVVNESGKQGFKLTEETNAEDGSIRLVVQRWSA
;
A
#
# COMPACT_ATOMS: atom_id res chain seq x y z
N MET A 1 4.66 22.67 15.59
CA MET A 1 5.33 21.41 15.22
C MET A 1 4.32 20.58 14.45
N SER A 2 4.74 19.88 13.40
CA SER A 2 3.85 18.99 12.64
C SER A 2 3.60 17.73 13.46
N HIS A 3 2.34 17.29 13.57
CA HIS A 3 2.01 15.99 14.19
C HIS A 3 2.14 14.82 13.22
N PHE A 4 2.35 15.10 11.92
CA PHE A 4 2.56 14.05 10.94
C PHE A 4 3.77 13.21 11.31
N SER A 5 3.51 11.90 11.38
CA SER A 5 4.55 10.90 11.40
C SER A 5 4.71 10.34 10.00
N THR A 6 5.96 10.01 9.68
CA THR A 6 6.31 9.36 8.42
C THR A 6 6.96 8.02 8.74
N ILE A 7 6.42 6.94 8.15
CA ILE A 7 6.95 5.60 8.30
C ILE A 7 7.52 5.14 6.96
N LYS A 8 8.80 4.79 6.98
CA LYS A 8 9.52 4.30 5.80
C LYS A 8 9.00 2.93 5.39
N THR A 9 8.79 2.75 4.10
CA THR A 9 8.44 1.46 3.51
C THR A 9 9.44 1.12 2.41
N LYS A 10 9.36 -0.07 1.82
CA LYS A 10 10.15 -0.45 0.63
C LYS A 10 9.33 -0.41 -0.67
N ILE A 11 8.19 0.26 -0.64
CA ILE A 11 7.23 0.31 -1.75
C ILE A 11 7.73 1.30 -2.80
N LYS A 12 7.88 0.85 -4.05
CA LYS A 12 8.40 1.69 -5.15
C LYS A 12 7.47 1.73 -6.36
N ASN A 13 6.73 0.65 -6.59
CA ASN A 13 5.83 0.54 -7.73
C ASN A 13 4.42 1.04 -7.32
N LEU A 14 4.04 2.23 -7.81
CA LEU A 14 2.74 2.82 -7.51
C LEU A 14 1.57 1.95 -7.99
N THR A 15 1.70 1.31 -9.16
CA THR A 15 0.67 0.44 -9.72
C THR A 15 0.42 -0.77 -8.83
N SER A 16 1.48 -1.42 -8.34
CA SER A 16 1.34 -2.54 -7.40
C SER A 16 0.78 -2.08 -6.04
N LEU A 17 1.11 -0.87 -5.59
CA LEU A 17 0.55 -0.31 -4.35
C LEU A 17 -0.97 -0.08 -4.49
N LYS A 18 -1.40 0.56 -5.57
CA LYS A 18 -2.84 0.75 -5.86
C LYS A 18 -3.59 -0.57 -5.95
N ALA A 19 -3.02 -1.54 -6.68
CA ALA A 19 -3.60 -2.87 -6.78
C ALA A 19 -3.73 -3.55 -5.41
N ALA A 20 -2.71 -3.43 -4.55
CA ALA A 20 -2.74 -3.98 -3.21
C ALA A 20 -3.82 -3.35 -2.33
N LEU A 21 -3.98 -2.02 -2.37
CA LEU A 21 -5.02 -1.33 -1.61
C LEU A 21 -6.43 -1.71 -2.09
N SER A 22 -6.64 -1.77 -3.41
CA SER A 22 -7.91 -2.23 -3.99
C SER A 22 -8.22 -3.69 -3.63
N ASP A 23 -7.22 -4.57 -3.64
CA ASP A 23 -7.41 -5.99 -3.31
C ASP A 23 -7.72 -6.21 -1.83
N LEU A 24 -7.15 -5.39 -0.95
CA LEU A 24 -7.51 -5.36 0.47
C LEU A 24 -8.88 -4.70 0.73
N GLY A 25 -9.60 -4.27 -0.31
CA GLY A 25 -10.91 -3.64 -0.19
C GLY A 25 -10.88 -2.25 0.46
N MET A 26 -9.73 -1.57 0.43
CA MET A 26 -9.58 -0.25 1.01
C MET A 26 -10.06 0.83 0.02
N ASP A 27 -10.82 1.80 0.52
CA ASP A 27 -11.16 3.00 -0.25
C ASP A 27 -9.97 3.95 -0.29
N TRP A 28 -9.50 4.26 -1.51
CA TRP A 28 -8.37 5.15 -1.72
C TRP A 28 -8.60 6.09 -2.90
N LYS A 29 -7.95 7.26 -2.84
CA LYS A 29 -7.97 8.29 -3.88
C LYS A 29 -6.58 8.48 -4.45
N GLU A 30 -6.51 8.63 -5.76
CA GLU A 30 -5.27 8.97 -6.44
C GLU A 30 -4.91 10.44 -6.17
N GLY A 31 -3.62 10.69 -6.03
CA GLY A 31 -3.04 12.01 -5.85
C GLY A 31 -2.43 12.61 -7.12
N PRO A 32 -1.71 13.74 -6.99
CA PRO A 32 -1.37 14.40 -5.74
C PRO A 32 -2.62 14.99 -5.06
N SER A 33 -2.87 14.57 -3.82
CA SER A 33 -4.02 15.00 -3.01
C SER A 33 -3.57 15.28 -1.57
N PRO A 34 -4.20 16.23 -0.88
CA PRO A 34 -3.85 16.57 0.49
C PRO A 34 -4.32 15.48 1.46
N VAL A 35 -3.40 15.01 2.31
CA VAL A 35 -3.68 14.19 3.49
C VAL A 35 -3.96 15.13 4.65
N ARG A 36 -5.17 15.07 5.24
CA ARG A 36 -5.58 15.94 6.36
C ARG A 36 -5.01 15.46 7.69
N GLY A 37 -4.49 16.38 8.49
CA GLY A 37 -3.93 16.15 9.82
C GLY A 37 -4.35 17.19 10.85
N TYR A 38 -3.70 17.20 12.02
CA TYR A 38 -4.03 18.09 13.14
C TYR A 38 -4.04 19.58 12.78
N GLN A 39 -5.05 20.31 13.29
CA GLN A 39 -5.23 21.75 13.12
C GLN A 39 -5.17 22.24 11.66
N GLY A 40 -5.69 21.45 10.72
CA GLY A 40 -5.72 21.82 9.30
C GLY A 40 -4.36 21.72 8.61
N GLN A 41 -3.37 21.09 9.25
CA GLN A 41 -2.14 20.72 8.57
C GLN A 41 -2.45 19.70 7.47
N THR A 42 -1.83 19.87 6.32
CA THR A 42 -1.96 18.94 5.19
C THR A 42 -0.61 18.61 4.60
N THR A 43 -0.43 17.38 4.15
CA THR A 43 0.74 16.97 3.35
C THR A 43 0.29 16.32 2.05
N ASN A 44 1.05 16.51 0.97
CA ASN A 44 0.68 15.92 -0.32
C ASN A 44 1.10 14.46 -0.37
N ALA A 45 0.21 13.60 -0.85
CA ALA A 45 0.47 12.18 -1.08
C ALA A 45 0.00 11.75 -2.47
N ALA A 46 0.64 10.72 -3.02
CA ALA A 46 0.26 10.09 -4.28
C ALA A 46 -0.97 9.18 -4.14
N ILE A 47 -1.25 8.74 -2.91
CA ILE A 47 -2.46 8.00 -2.54
C ILE A 47 -2.94 8.56 -1.20
N VAL A 48 -4.26 8.73 -1.08
CA VAL A 48 -4.93 9.16 0.16
C VAL A 48 -6.02 8.16 0.51
N LEU A 49 -6.04 7.71 1.76
CA LEU A 49 -7.08 6.91 2.38
C LEU A 49 -7.77 7.80 3.41
N GLU A 50 -9.05 8.09 3.18
CA GLU A 50 -9.83 8.89 4.10
C GLU A 50 -10.31 8.03 5.27
N GLN A 51 -10.33 8.62 6.46
CA GLN A 51 -10.91 8.00 7.65
C GLN A 51 -12.14 8.77 8.10
N ASP A 52 -13.02 8.11 8.86
CA ASP A 52 -14.27 8.71 9.36
C ASP A 52 -14.08 9.85 10.37
N ASN A 53 -12.84 10.13 10.78
CA ASN A 53 -12.50 11.16 11.77
C ASN A 53 -11.91 12.44 11.15
N ASN A 54 -11.90 12.59 9.82
CA ASN A 54 -11.29 13.71 9.07
C ASN A 54 -9.76 13.83 9.18
N TYR A 55 -9.09 12.78 9.65
CA TYR A 55 -7.65 12.63 9.53
C TYR A 55 -7.38 11.58 8.47
N ASP A 56 -6.50 11.86 7.53
CA ASP A 56 -6.25 10.93 6.43
C ASP A 56 -4.93 10.19 6.65
N VAL A 57 -4.82 9.07 5.95
CA VAL A 57 -3.59 8.30 5.81
C VAL A 57 -3.16 8.40 4.36
N GLY A 58 -1.89 8.58 4.06
CA GLY A 58 -1.43 8.65 2.69
C GLY A 58 -0.11 7.94 2.44
N PHE A 59 0.17 7.72 1.16
CA PHE A 59 1.49 7.29 0.69
C PHE A 59 2.13 8.40 -0.14
N SER A 60 3.20 8.99 0.38
CA SER A 60 3.93 10.08 -0.29
C SER A 60 5.26 9.59 -0.84
N TRP A 61 5.67 10.12 -2.00
CA TRP A 61 6.94 9.76 -2.63
C TRP A 61 8.08 10.61 -2.07
N ASN A 62 9.10 9.96 -1.48
CA ASN A 62 10.24 10.68 -0.89
C ASN A 62 11.41 10.91 -1.89
N GLY A 63 11.26 10.52 -3.16
CA GLY A 63 12.32 10.52 -4.16
C GLY A 63 12.89 9.12 -4.47
N GLN A 64 12.68 8.14 -3.60
CA GLN A 64 13.23 6.79 -3.71
C GLN A 64 12.17 5.69 -3.49
N GLU A 65 11.26 5.90 -2.54
CA GLU A 65 10.20 4.97 -2.14
C GLU A 65 8.98 5.75 -1.61
N TYR A 66 7.84 5.07 -1.56
CA TYR A 66 6.62 5.57 -0.95
C TYR A 66 6.70 5.39 0.56
N GLU A 67 6.40 6.44 1.30
CA GLU A 67 6.34 6.44 2.76
C GLU A 67 4.91 6.63 3.22
N LEU A 68 4.53 5.94 4.30
CA LEU A 68 3.25 6.18 4.95
C LEU A 68 3.33 7.51 5.68
N VAL A 69 2.41 8.42 5.39
CA VAL A 69 2.28 9.72 6.07
C VAL A 69 0.90 9.80 6.71
N ALA A 70 0.87 9.99 8.03
CA ALA A 70 -0.38 10.09 8.79
C ALA A 70 -0.15 10.78 10.13
N ASP A 71 -1.22 11.27 10.74
CA ASP A 71 -1.21 11.65 12.15
C ASP A 71 -1.57 10.42 13.00
N LEU A 72 -0.55 9.77 13.57
CA LEU A 72 -0.73 8.48 14.27
C LEU A 72 -1.55 8.61 15.56
N GLN A 73 -1.68 9.80 16.13
CA GLN A 73 -2.54 10.02 17.29
C GLN A 73 -4.03 9.89 16.93
N TYR A 74 -4.37 10.10 15.65
CA TYR A 74 -5.72 9.99 15.10
C TYR A 74 -5.84 8.80 14.13
N TRP A 75 -5.03 7.77 14.32
CA TRP A 75 -5.14 6.53 13.60
C TRP A 75 -6.49 5.85 13.92
N ASN A 76 -7.34 5.70 12.92
CA ASN A 76 -8.71 5.19 13.05
C ASN A 76 -8.98 4.13 11.97
N GLN A 77 -8.11 3.13 11.92
CA GLN A 77 -8.27 1.93 11.10
C GLN A 77 -8.50 0.71 12.01
N THR A 78 -9.09 -0.34 11.46
CA THR A 78 -9.34 -1.59 12.19
C THR A 78 -8.05 -2.24 12.71
N LEU A 79 -6.97 -2.14 11.94
CA LEU A 79 -5.66 -2.69 12.30
C LEU A 79 -4.78 -1.63 12.94
N SER A 80 -3.81 -2.07 13.76
CA SER A 80 -2.70 -1.19 14.14
C SER A 80 -1.91 -0.74 12.91
N VAL A 81 -1.15 0.33 13.04
CA VAL A 81 -0.29 0.87 11.97
C VAL A 81 0.62 -0.22 11.40
N ASP A 82 1.24 -1.02 12.26
CA ASP A 82 2.10 -2.13 11.85
C ASP A 82 1.33 -3.25 11.16
N GLY A 83 0.14 -3.60 11.67
CA GLY A 83 -0.72 -4.62 11.06
C GLY A 83 -1.21 -4.20 9.68
N PHE A 84 -1.61 -2.94 9.53
CA PHE A 84 -1.98 -2.33 8.27
C PHE A 84 -0.81 -2.37 7.27
N LEU A 85 0.37 -1.90 7.68
CA LEU A 85 1.55 -1.91 6.83
C LEU A 85 1.98 -3.33 6.45
N ALA A 86 1.85 -4.31 7.36
CA ALA A 86 2.15 -5.71 7.07
C ALA A 86 1.23 -6.26 5.96
N GLN A 87 -0.09 -6.02 6.04
CA GLN A 87 -1.05 -6.44 5.01
C GLN A 87 -0.80 -5.75 3.67
N VAL A 88 -0.65 -4.42 3.68
CA VAL A 88 -0.37 -3.65 2.46
C VAL A 88 0.94 -4.11 1.82
N THR A 89 1.98 -4.36 2.62
CA THR A 89 3.28 -4.82 2.13
C THR A 89 3.21 -6.22 1.53
N GLN A 90 2.51 -7.15 2.19
CA GLN A 90 2.31 -8.50 1.67
C GLN A 90 1.59 -8.48 0.33
N ARG A 91 0.47 -7.73 0.24
CA ARG A 91 -0.30 -7.70 -1.00
C ARG A 91 0.38 -6.88 -2.11
N TYR A 92 1.14 -5.85 -1.74
CA TYR A 92 2.04 -5.16 -2.66
C TYR A 92 3.09 -6.11 -3.26
N ALA A 93 3.71 -6.96 -2.43
CA ALA A 93 4.69 -7.94 -2.90
C ALA A 93 4.05 -8.93 -3.87
N TYR A 94 2.85 -9.43 -3.56
CA TYR A 94 2.07 -10.27 -4.46
C TYR A 94 1.85 -9.61 -5.83
N HIS A 95 1.27 -8.40 -5.86
CA HIS A 95 0.98 -7.75 -7.14
C HIS A 95 2.25 -7.39 -7.91
N THR A 96 3.33 -7.06 -7.20
CA THR A 96 4.63 -6.82 -7.83
C THR A 96 5.14 -8.07 -8.51
N VAL A 97 5.13 -9.23 -7.84
CA VAL A 97 5.57 -10.50 -8.44
C VAL A 97 4.69 -10.85 -9.64
N VAL A 98 3.37 -10.86 -9.48
CA VAL A 98 2.43 -11.22 -10.57
C VAL A 98 2.60 -10.30 -11.78
N ASN A 99 2.68 -8.99 -11.57
CA ASN A 99 2.81 -8.02 -12.66
C ASN A 99 4.18 -8.14 -13.37
N GLU A 100 5.28 -8.24 -12.63
CA GLU A 100 6.61 -8.36 -13.22
C GLU A 100 6.82 -9.71 -13.91
N SER A 101 6.29 -10.81 -13.36
CA SER A 101 6.26 -12.12 -14.01
C SER A 101 5.44 -12.08 -15.32
N GLY A 102 4.29 -11.42 -15.30
CA GLY A 102 3.44 -11.19 -16.47
C GLY A 102 4.17 -10.50 -17.62
N LYS A 103 4.93 -9.43 -17.32
CA LYS A 103 5.76 -8.72 -18.32
C LYS A 103 6.81 -9.60 -18.96
N GLN A 104 7.28 -10.65 -18.26
CA GLN A 104 8.25 -11.61 -18.77
C GLN A 104 7.60 -12.82 -19.47
N GLY A 105 6.29 -12.78 -19.69
CA GLY A 105 5.51 -13.81 -20.38
C GLY A 105 5.09 -14.99 -19.48
N PHE A 106 5.32 -14.91 -18.17
CA PHE A 106 4.82 -15.92 -17.24
C PHE A 106 3.36 -15.62 -16.87
N LYS A 107 2.57 -16.65 -16.66
CA LYS A 107 1.19 -16.58 -16.16
C LYS A 107 1.12 -17.24 -14.79
N LEU A 108 0.35 -16.66 -13.87
CA LEU A 108 0.04 -17.29 -12.59
C LEU A 108 -0.83 -18.52 -12.83
N THR A 109 -0.40 -19.66 -12.30
CA THR A 109 -1.12 -20.94 -12.43
C THR A 109 -1.64 -21.47 -11.09
N GLU A 110 -1.00 -21.12 -9.99
CA GLU A 110 -1.42 -21.51 -8.65
C GLU A 110 -1.10 -20.40 -7.64
N GLU A 111 -2.04 -20.17 -6.72
CA GLU A 111 -1.89 -19.30 -5.55
C GLU A 111 -2.37 -20.06 -4.33
N THR A 112 -1.51 -20.17 -3.32
CA THR A 112 -1.82 -20.87 -2.06
C THR A 112 -1.47 -19.97 -0.89
N ASN A 113 -2.47 -19.68 -0.05
CA ASN A 113 -2.29 -18.97 1.21
C ASN A 113 -2.05 -20.00 2.32
N ALA A 114 -0.91 -19.90 2.99
CA ALA A 114 -0.56 -20.77 4.10
C ALA A 114 -1.13 -20.23 5.43
N GLU A 115 -1.29 -21.12 6.41
CA GLU A 115 -1.79 -20.76 7.75
C GLU A 115 -0.85 -19.81 8.51
N ASP A 116 0.45 -19.82 8.16
CA ASP A 116 1.45 -18.89 8.71
C ASP A 116 1.42 -17.49 8.06
N GLY A 117 0.48 -17.27 7.14
CA GLY A 117 0.33 -16.02 6.39
C GLY A 117 1.24 -15.92 5.18
N SER A 118 2.09 -16.89 4.86
CA SER A 118 2.86 -16.85 3.61
C SER A 118 1.98 -17.09 2.38
N ILE A 119 2.33 -16.46 1.27
CA ILE A 119 1.65 -16.65 -0.02
C ILE A 119 2.63 -17.33 -0.98
N ARG A 120 2.27 -18.51 -1.46
CA ARG A 120 3.02 -19.23 -2.49
C ARG A 120 2.40 -19.00 -3.85
N LEU A 121 3.23 -18.58 -4.81
CA LEU A 121 2.84 -18.37 -6.20
C LEU A 121 3.60 -19.34 -7.10
N VAL A 122 2.88 -20.02 -7.99
CA VAL A 122 3.47 -20.79 -9.08
C VAL A 122 3.13 -20.08 -10.38
N VAL A 123 4.17 -19.71 -11.14
CA VAL A 123 4.03 -19.07 -12.44
C VAL A 123 4.64 -19.95 -13.52
N GLN A 124 4.00 -20.01 -14.69
CA GLN A 124 4.45 -20.83 -15.82
C GLN A 124 4.51 -20.02 -17.10
N ARG A 125 5.45 -20.37 -17.98
CA ARG A 125 5.56 -19.81 -19.32
C ARG A 125 5.68 -20.96 -20.31
N TRP A 126 4.81 -20.96 -21.32
CA TRP A 126 4.87 -21.92 -22.40
C TRP A 126 5.92 -21.47 -23.42
N SER A 127 6.94 -22.29 -23.65
CA SER A 127 7.82 -22.16 -24.82
C SER A 127 7.27 -23.08 -25.91
N ALA A 128 7.08 -22.53 -27.11
CA ALA A 128 6.76 -23.31 -28.32
C ALA A 128 7.94 -24.18 -28.74
#